data_AF-A0A2G2UYF4-F1
#
_entry.id   AF-A0A2G2UYF4-F1
#
_cell.length_a   1.000
_cell.length_b   1.000
_cell.length_c   1.000
_cell.angle_alpha   90.00
_cell.angle_beta   90.00
_cell.angle_gamma   90.00
#
_symmetry.space_group_name_H-M   'P 1'
#
loop_
_entity.id
_entity.type
_entity.pdbx_description
1 polymer ?
#
loop_
_entity_poly.entity_id
_entity_poly.type
_entity_poly.pdbx_seq_one_letter_code
_entity_poly.pdbx_strand_id
1 'polypeptide(L)'
;MYELRYLCLQHEMQIQPCVTAVTSVSGGLKGLYNEKLKPLERTYRFNDFASPTLTESDFDAKPMVMLLGEYSTGKINFIKHLLKCNYPG
;
A
#
# COMPACT_ATOMS: atom_id res chain seq x y z
N MET A 1 30.44 4.44 15.06
CA MET A 1 29.37 5.44 15.31
C MET A 1 28.01 5.04 14.70
N TYR A 2 27.97 4.29 13.58
CA TYR A 2 26.70 3.79 13.00
C TYR A 2 26.02 2.71 13.87
N GLU A 3 26.79 1.79 14.44
CA GLU A 3 26.28 0.68 15.28
C GLU A 3 25.43 1.13 16.48
N LEU A 4 25.85 2.18 17.18
CA LEU A 4 25.10 2.71 18.33
C LEU A 4 23.74 3.32 17.94
N ARG A 5 23.56 3.72 16.67
CA ARG A 5 22.27 4.21 16.15
C ARG A 5 21.32 3.06 15.81
N TYR A 6 21.86 1.94 15.31
CA TYR A 6 21.08 0.72 15.07
C TYR A 6 20.59 0.09 16.38
N LEU A 7 21.43 0.08 17.42
CA LEU A 7 21.05 -0.47 18.73
C LEU A 7 19.93 0.35 19.42
N CYS A 8 19.92 1.68 19.26
CA CYS A 8 18.84 2.55 19.74
C CYS A 8 17.52 2.30 18.97
N LEU A 9 17.61 2.01 17.67
CA LEU A 9 16.47 1.62 16.82
C LEU A 9 15.87 0.26 17.21
N GLN A 10 16.69 -0.70 17.67
CA GLN A 10 16.18 -1.98 18.14
C GLN A 10 15.42 -1.88 19.47
N HIS A 11 15.79 -0.93 20.34
CA HIS A 11 15.14 -0.79 21.65
C HIS A 11 13.74 -0.14 21.57
N GLU A 12 13.47 0.68 20.56
CA GLU A 12 12.14 1.27 20.28
C GLU A 12 11.20 0.30 19.55
N MET A 13 11.71 -0.81 19.00
CA MET A 13 10.87 -1.88 18.41
C MET A 13 10.33 -2.83 19.48
N GLN A 14 9.93 -2.30 20.63
CA GLN A 14 9.06 -3.02 21.57
C GLN A 14 7.69 -3.12 20.89
N ILE A 15 7.47 -4.24 20.20
CA ILE A 15 6.14 -4.61 19.70
C ILE A 15 5.29 -4.94 20.92
N GLN A 16 4.58 -3.93 21.46
CA GLN A 16 3.36 -4.21 22.18
C GLN A 16 2.30 -4.59 21.14
N PRO A 17 1.80 -5.84 21.11
CA PRO A 17 0.65 -6.17 20.30
C PRO A 17 -0.58 -5.64 21.04
N CYS A 18 -0.80 -4.33 21.03
CA CYS A 18 -2.15 -3.84 21.26
C CYS A 18 -2.88 -4.02 19.93
N VAL A 19 -3.35 -5.25 19.67
CA VAL A 19 -4.37 -5.45 18.65
C VAL A 19 -5.65 -4.83 19.25
N THR A 20 -5.74 -3.50 19.17
CA THR A 20 -6.99 -2.78 19.41
C THR A 20 -8.05 -3.45 18.56
N ALA A 21 -9.22 -3.74 19.11
CA ALA A 21 -10.30 -4.37 18.36
C ALA A 21 -10.57 -3.58 17.07
N VAL A 22 -10.15 -4.13 15.92
CA VAL A 22 -10.30 -3.50 14.61
C VAL A 22 -11.66 -3.85 14.03
N THR A 23 -12.35 -2.85 13.50
CA THR A 23 -13.68 -3.01 12.88
C THR A 23 -13.61 -3.53 11.44
N SER A 24 -12.44 -3.46 10.80
CA SER A 24 -12.18 -3.93 9.43
C SER A 24 -10.70 -4.31 9.26
N VAL A 25 -10.42 -5.29 8.40
CA VAL A 25 -9.06 -5.72 8.01
C VAL A 25 -8.26 -4.58 7.39
N SER A 26 -8.88 -3.74 6.54
CA SER A 26 -8.22 -2.58 5.93
C SER A 26 -7.77 -1.56 6.98
N GLY A 27 -8.61 -1.31 7.99
CA GLY A 27 -8.29 -0.43 9.12
C GLY A 27 -7.15 -0.98 9.97
N GLY A 28 -7.11 -2.30 10.19
CA GLY A 28 -6.01 -2.96 10.90
C GLY A 28 -4.67 -2.87 10.15
N LEU A 29 -4.68 -3.10 8.83
CA LEU A 29 -3.49 -2.93 8.00
C LEU A 29 -2.98 -1.48 8.03
N LYS A 30 -3.89 -0.50 7.91
CA LYS A 30 -3.56 0.93 7.96
C LYS A 30 -2.92 1.31 9.30
N GLY A 31 -3.45 0.81 10.41
CA GLY A 31 -2.87 1.00 11.75
C GLY A 31 -1.46 0.41 11.85
N LEU A 32 -1.30 -0.85 11.46
CA LEU A 32 -0.02 -1.55 11.53
C LEU A 32 1.06 -0.89 10.63
N TYR A 33 0.67 -0.43 9.44
CA TYR A 33 1.56 0.26 8.53
C TYR A 33 2.12 1.55 9.15
N ASN A 34 1.24 2.37 9.74
CA ASN A 34 1.63 3.64 10.36
C ASN A 34 2.50 3.45 11.61
N GLU A 35 2.22 2.42 12.42
CA GLU A 35 2.93 2.17 13.67
C GLU A 35 4.30 1.52 13.44
N LYS A 36 4.41 0.56 12.51
CA LYS A 36 5.61 -0.28 12.36
C LYS A 36 6.41 0.04 11.10
N LEU A 37 5.75 0.11 9.94
CA LEU A 37 6.45 0.20 8.64
C LEU A 37 6.89 1.62 8.31
N LYS A 38 6.01 2.61 8.50
CA LYS A 38 6.28 4.02 8.22
C LYS A 38 7.52 4.59 8.93
N PRO A 39 7.76 4.36 10.24
CA PRO A 39 8.99 4.82 10.89
C PRO A 39 10.26 4.12 10.34
N LEU A 40 10.16 2.86 9.91
CA LEU A 40 11.27 2.15 9.27
C LEU A 40 11.58 2.73 7.89
N GLU A 41 10.57 2.95 7.05
CA GLU A 41 10.74 3.58 5.73
C GLU A 41 11.42 4.95 5.83
N ARG A 42 11.03 5.75 6.83
CA ARG A 42 11.61 7.08 7.06
C ARG A 42 13.05 7.02 7.55
N THR A 43 13.35 6.06 8.44
CA THR A 43 14.70 5.87 8.99
C THR A 43 15.69 5.49 7.90
N TYR A 44 15.30 4.56 7.03
CA TYR A 44 16.15 4.05 5.95
C TYR A 44 16.00 4.80 4.63
N ARG A 45 15.17 5.86 4.59
CA ARG A 45 14.84 6.63 3.39
C ARG A 45 14.44 5.74 2.20
N PHE A 46 13.58 4.77 2.47
CA PHE A 46 13.13 3.79 1.47
C PHE A 46 12.48 4.45 0.23
N ASN A 47 11.84 5.61 0.44
CA ASN A 47 11.27 6.47 -0.58
C ASN A 47 12.23 6.82 -1.73
N ASP A 48 13.52 6.91 -1.45
CA ASP A 48 14.52 7.33 -2.45
C ASP A 48 14.92 6.18 -3.39
N PHE A 49 14.54 4.93 -3.09
CA PHE A 49 15.04 3.74 -3.78
C PHE A 49 13.97 2.88 -4.46
N ALA A 50 12.79 2.76 -3.85
CA ALA A 50 11.80 1.78 -4.30
C ALA A 50 10.45 2.42 -4.60
N SER A 51 9.75 2.89 -3.56
CA SER A 51 8.40 3.44 -3.71
C SER A 51 8.12 4.53 -2.68
N PRO A 52 7.27 5.52 -3.02
CA PRO A 52 6.81 6.52 -2.08
C PRO A 52 5.99 5.89 -0.94
N THR A 53 6.00 6.55 0.23
CA THR A 53 5.30 6.13 1.44
C THR A 53 3.81 6.12 1.18
N LEU A 54 3.16 5.03 1.57
CA LEU A 54 1.73 4.83 1.36
C LEU A 54 0.94 5.86 2.16
N THR A 55 -0.05 6.42 1.48
CA THR A 55 -1.02 7.34 2.04
C THR A 55 -2.26 6.59 2.47
N GLU A 56 -3.10 7.25 3.27
CA GLU A 56 -4.38 6.68 3.68
C GLU A 56 -5.27 6.32 2.48
N SER A 57 -5.21 7.15 1.44
CA SER A 57 -5.96 6.95 0.20
C SER A 57 -5.59 5.66 -0.53
N ASP A 58 -4.36 5.15 -0.36
CA ASP A 58 -3.93 3.89 -0.97
C ASP A 58 -4.63 2.67 -0.35
N PHE A 59 -5.06 2.77 0.91
CA PHE A 59 -5.83 1.72 1.60
C PHE A 59 -7.34 1.83 1.34
N ASP A 60 -7.83 3.05 1.13
CA ASP A 60 -9.25 3.35 0.91
C ASP A 60 -9.62 3.37 -0.60
N ALA A 61 -8.63 3.21 -1.49
CA ALA A 61 -8.81 3.25 -2.93
C ALA A 61 -9.72 2.12 -3.44
N LYS A 62 -10.51 2.46 -4.47
CA LYS A 62 -11.29 1.46 -5.21
C LYS A 62 -10.32 0.50 -5.94
N PRO A 63 -10.57 -0.82 -5.92
CA PRO A 63 -9.73 -1.77 -6.65
C PRO A 63 -9.67 -1.41 -8.14
N MET A 64 -8.47 -1.47 -8.71
CA MET A 64 -8.20 -1.15 -10.11
C MET A 64 -7.88 -2.41 -10.91
N VAL A 65 -8.33 -2.46 -12.16
CA VAL A 65 -8.03 -3.55 -13.10
C VAL A 65 -7.32 -2.96 -14.30
N MET A 66 -6.12 -3.47 -14.61
CA MET A 66 -5.33 -3.06 -15.78
C MET A 66 -5.36 -4.15 -16.85
N LEU A 67 -5.77 -3.79 -18.08
CA LEU A 67 -5.78 -4.69 -19.23
C LEU A 67 -4.60 -4.38 -20.15
N LEU A 68 -3.70 -5.36 -20.31
CA LEU A 68 -2.52 -5.27 -21.18
C LEU A 68 -2.65 -6.22 -22.38
N GLY A 69 -2.06 -5.86 -23.52
CA GLY A 69 -1.98 -6.70 -24.71
C GLY A 69 -1.73 -5.89 -25.98
N GLU A 70 -1.42 -6.56 -27.09
CA GLU A 70 -1.11 -5.93 -28.38
C GLU A 70 -2.33 -5.29 -29.07
N TYR A 71 -2.10 -4.55 -30.16
CA TYR A 71 -3.19 -3.97 -30.92
C TYR A 71 -4.21 -5.02 -31.38
N SER A 72 -5.49 -4.65 -31.42
CA SER A 72 -6.59 -5.52 -31.87
C SER A 72 -6.88 -6.78 -31.04
N THR A 73 -6.32 -6.93 -29.84
CA THR A 73 -6.65 -8.07 -28.93
C THR A 73 -7.99 -7.92 -28.19
N GLY A 74 -8.85 -7.00 -28.61
CA GLY A 74 -10.21 -6.89 -28.06
C GLY A 74 -10.32 -6.28 -26.65
N LYS A 75 -9.28 -5.67 -26.09
CA LYS A 75 -9.30 -5.03 -24.75
C LYS A 75 -10.48 -4.09 -24.53
N ILE A 76 -10.77 -3.21 -25.50
CA ILE A 76 -11.90 -2.29 -25.44
C ILE A 76 -13.24 -3.03 -25.49
N ASN A 77 -13.34 -4.05 -26.35
CA ASN A 77 -14.54 -4.88 -26.45
C ASN A 77 -14.80 -5.67 -25.17
N PHE A 78 -13.74 -6.14 -24.50
CA PHE A 78 -13.85 -6.81 -23.21
C PHE A 78 -14.37 -5.90 -22.11
N ILE A 79 -13.88 -4.65 -22.03
CA ILE A 79 -14.40 -3.66 -21.07
C ILE A 79 -15.89 -3.38 -21.35
N LYS A 80 -16.27 -3.17 -22.62
CA LYS A 80 -17.68 -2.98 -23.01
C LYS A 80 -18.54 -4.19 -22.64
N HIS A 81 -18.03 -5.39 -22.82
CA HIS A 81 -18.73 -6.62 -22.45
C HIS A 81 -18.97 -6.71 -20.94
N LEU A 82 -17.97 -6.37 -20.12
CA LEU A 82 -18.11 -6.34 -18.66
C LEU A 82 -19.08 -5.26 -18.18
N LEU A 83 -19.03 -4.07 -18.76
CA LEU A 83 -19.88 -2.95 -18.37
C LEU A 83 -21.33 -3.08 -18.87
N LYS A 84 -21.58 -3.96 -19.86
CA LYS A 84 -22.89 -4.13 -20.56
C LYS A 84 -23.48 -2.83 -21.12
N CYS A 85 -22.71 -1.75 -21.16
CA CYS A 85 -23.10 -0.44 -21.65
C CYS A 85 -22.00 0.12 -22.55
N ASN A 86 -22.39 1.04 -23.45
CA ASN A 86 -21.42 1.81 -24.21
C ASN A 86 -20.66 2.70 -23.23
N TYR A 87 -19.34 2.53 -23.18
CA TYR A 87 -18.47 3.40 -22.41
C TYR A 87 -18.71 4.86 -22.84
N PRO A 88 -18.99 5.79 -21.91
CA PRO A 88 -19.19 7.19 -22.27
C PRO A 88 -17.85 7.74 -22.77
N GLY A 89 -17.76 7.88 -24.09
CA GLY A 89 -16.77 8.71 -24.76
C GLY A 89 -17.40 10.05 -25.08
#